data_AF-A0A5C6VDJ6-F1
#
_entry.id   AF-A0A5C6VDJ6-F1
#
_cell.length_a   1.000
_cell.length_b   1.000
_cell.length_c   1.000
_cell.angle_alpha   90.00
_cell.angle_beta   90.00
_cell.angle_gamma   90.00
#
_symmetry.space_group_name_H-M   'P 1'
#
loop_
_entity.id
_entity.type
_entity.pdbx_description
1 polymer ?
#
loop_
_entity_poly.entity_id
_entity_poly.type
_entity_poly.pdbx_seq_one_letter_code
_entity_poly.pdbx_strand_id
1 'polypeptide(L)'
;MKSFLDRLRAPFPSQSSLLENAKGLFGIGLFVAAFLYLLRPFGISGMNGVLFWICLGFGGVTVVFGLVFQLVCDYLLKIRTDVPSWTLWKWLVQACLLLLWVGLGNYLFMILISDATWKGESLINMLINTIVVGVFPIVFSGLMIQMRSIKKNQTLAGSIKSKKQDPSDTLSSHLLINQGSSAELRLDEGGFFFAEAMQNYVAIHYNEAGELTKKVIRYTLSKLESDCEGTTIIRCHRSYIVNPQKIESISGNAQGLKLKIKNCEVEIPVSRSFIPTLKKSLD
;
A
#
# COMPACT_ATOMS: atom_id res chain seq x y z
N MET A 1 17.02 -8.49 7.13
CA MET A 1 16.67 -7.52 6.07
C MET A 1 15.66 -8.16 5.13
N LYS A 2 14.47 -7.57 4.92
CA LYS A 2 13.57 -8.02 3.85
C LYS A 2 14.29 -7.83 2.51
N SER A 3 14.23 -8.83 1.64
CA SER A 3 14.86 -8.77 0.32
C SER A 3 14.27 -7.60 -0.48
N PHE A 4 15.05 -7.00 -1.38
CA PHE A 4 14.55 -5.99 -2.32
C PHE A 4 13.30 -6.50 -3.08
N LEU A 5 13.27 -7.80 -3.40
CA LEU A 5 12.14 -8.47 -4.03
C LEU A 5 10.86 -8.46 -3.18
N ASP A 6 10.98 -8.50 -1.85
CA ASP A 6 9.83 -8.45 -0.95
C ASP A 6 9.18 -7.06 -0.95
N ARG A 7 9.97 -6.00 -1.16
CA ARG A 7 9.46 -4.63 -1.28
C ARG A 7 8.69 -4.42 -2.58
N LEU A 8 9.13 -5.04 -3.68
CA LEU A 8 8.42 -4.98 -4.96
C LEU A 8 7.07 -5.70 -4.94
N ARG A 9 6.95 -6.75 -4.12
CA ARG A 9 5.72 -7.51 -3.90
C ARG A 9 4.81 -6.89 -2.83
N ALA A 10 5.25 -5.83 -2.17
CA ALA A 10 4.43 -5.16 -1.17
C ALA A 10 3.17 -4.55 -1.83
N PRO A 11 2.01 -4.61 -1.14
CA PRO A 11 0.80 -3.94 -1.61
C PRO A 11 1.04 -2.44 -1.79
N PHE A 12 0.61 -1.90 -2.92
CA PHE A 12 0.69 -0.47 -3.22
C PHE A 12 -0.69 0.18 -3.05
N PRO A 13 -0.81 1.32 -2.34
CA PRO A 13 -2.10 1.94 -2.16
C PRO A 13 -2.65 2.47 -3.49
N SER A 14 -3.94 2.23 -3.76
CA SER A 14 -4.61 2.75 -4.94
C SER A 14 -5.11 4.17 -4.73
N GLN A 15 -5.21 4.93 -5.82
CA GLN A 15 -6.00 6.15 -5.86
C GLN A 15 -7.48 5.77 -6.01
N SER A 16 -8.38 6.45 -5.29
CA SER A 16 -9.77 5.99 -5.14
C SER A 16 -10.78 6.67 -6.05
N SER A 17 -10.40 7.70 -6.83
CA SER A 17 -11.35 8.40 -7.69
C SER A 17 -10.77 8.81 -9.05
N LEU A 18 -11.58 8.66 -10.11
CA LEU A 18 -11.24 9.12 -11.46
C LEU A 18 -10.88 10.61 -11.48
N LEU A 19 -11.57 11.41 -10.65
CA LEU A 19 -11.34 12.85 -10.53
C LEU A 19 -9.97 13.17 -9.93
N GLU A 20 -9.51 12.42 -8.92
CA GLU A 20 -8.17 12.61 -8.36
C GLU A 20 -7.09 12.26 -9.37
N ASN A 21 -7.27 11.17 -10.13
CA ASN A 21 -6.35 10.78 -11.19
C ASN A 21 -6.27 11.86 -12.28
N ALA A 22 -7.43 12.38 -12.73
CA ALA A 22 -7.50 13.43 -13.74
C ALA A 22 -6.80 14.73 -13.27
N LYS A 23 -7.00 15.13 -12.01
CA LYS A 23 -6.28 16.27 -11.41
C LYS A 23 -4.78 16.04 -11.38
N GLY A 24 -4.35 14.82 -11.04
CA GLY A 24 -2.95 14.41 -11.09
C GLY A 24 -2.36 14.54 -12.49
N LEU A 25 -3.05 14.00 -13.51
CA LEU A 25 -2.65 14.10 -14.92
C LEU A 25 -2.55 15.54 -15.41
N PHE A 26 -3.50 16.40 -15.04
CA PHE A 26 -3.44 17.82 -15.37
C PHE A 26 -2.22 18.51 -14.76
N GLY A 27 -1.91 18.21 -13.49
CA GLY A 27 -0.69 18.69 -12.83
C GLY A 27 0.59 18.19 -13.53
N ILE A 28 0.62 16.95 -14.00
CA ILE A 28 1.75 16.38 -14.76
C ILE A 28 1.88 17.09 -16.12
N GLY A 29 0.78 17.31 -16.84
CA GLY A 29 0.81 18.03 -18.11
C GLY A 29 1.30 19.47 -17.97
N LEU A 30 0.86 20.17 -16.92
CA LEU A 30 1.36 21.51 -16.59
C LEU A 30 2.86 21.48 -16.26
N PHE A 31 3.31 20.49 -15.47
CA PHE A 31 4.73 20.28 -15.21
C PHE A 31 5.53 20.06 -16.49
N VAL A 32 5.07 19.20 -17.40
CA VAL A 32 5.76 18.94 -18.68
C VAL A 32 5.87 20.21 -19.51
N ALA A 33 4.78 20.97 -19.65
CA ALA A 33 4.79 22.24 -20.39
C ALA A 33 5.76 23.25 -19.77
N ALA A 34 5.73 23.40 -18.44
CA ALA A 34 6.63 24.30 -17.72
C ALA A 34 8.09 23.85 -17.80
N PHE A 35 8.36 22.56 -17.65
CA PHE A 35 9.69 21.97 -17.73
C PHE A 35 10.32 22.25 -19.10
N LEU A 36 9.59 21.98 -20.17
CA LEU A 36 10.06 22.25 -21.53
C LEU A 36 10.26 23.75 -21.77
N TYR A 37 9.31 24.59 -21.35
CA TYR A 37 9.39 26.05 -21.59
C TYR A 37 10.55 26.72 -20.83
N LEU A 38 10.78 26.33 -19.57
CA LEU A 38 11.79 26.94 -18.69
C LEU A 38 13.19 26.39 -18.96
N LEU A 39 13.33 25.07 -19.07
CA LEU A 39 14.65 24.43 -19.19
C LEU A 39 15.10 24.28 -20.64
N ARG A 40 14.18 24.38 -21.60
CA ARG A 40 14.43 24.27 -23.04
C ARG A 40 15.38 23.12 -23.41
N PRO A 41 15.12 21.90 -22.91
CA PRO A 41 15.97 20.76 -23.21
C PRO A 41 15.85 20.39 -24.70
N PHE A 42 16.73 19.51 -25.17
CA PHE A 42 16.64 18.90 -26.52
C PHE A 42 16.72 19.90 -27.69
N GLY A 43 17.34 21.06 -27.47
CA GLY A 43 17.62 22.01 -28.55
C GLY A 43 16.42 22.86 -29.01
N ILE A 44 15.34 22.92 -28.23
CA ILE A 44 14.12 23.68 -28.60
C ILE A 44 14.26 25.22 -28.55
N SER A 45 15.45 25.72 -28.19
CA SER A 45 15.75 27.15 -28.00
C SER A 45 15.62 28.00 -29.27
N GLY A 46 15.69 27.41 -30.46
CA GLY A 46 15.62 28.14 -31.73
C GLY A 46 14.20 28.55 -32.18
N MET A 47 13.15 28.03 -31.54
CA MET A 47 11.75 28.21 -31.98
C MET A 47 11.07 29.45 -31.39
N ASN A 48 11.73 30.60 -31.51
CA ASN A 48 11.24 31.86 -30.93
C ASN A 48 9.89 32.26 -31.56
N GLY A 49 8.87 32.51 -30.72
CA GLY A 49 7.51 32.91 -31.12
C GLY A 49 6.45 31.82 -30.99
N VAL A 50 6.78 30.55 -31.27
CA VAL A 50 5.82 29.42 -31.21
C VAL A 50 6.11 28.45 -30.05
N LEU A 51 7.30 28.57 -29.43
CA LEU A 51 7.76 27.70 -28.33
C LEU A 51 6.72 27.48 -27.23
N PHE A 52 6.05 28.55 -26.79
CA PHE A 52 5.03 28.45 -25.74
C PHE A 52 3.91 27.47 -26.12
N TRP A 53 3.39 27.57 -27.35
CA TRP A 53 2.31 26.71 -27.85
C TRP A 53 2.77 25.27 -28.06
N ILE A 54 4.01 25.06 -28.49
CA ILE A 54 4.59 23.72 -28.64
C ILE A 54 4.73 23.05 -27.26
N CYS A 55 5.28 23.75 -26.27
CA CYS A 55 5.41 23.22 -24.90
C CYS A 55 4.03 22.92 -24.29
N LEU A 56 3.06 23.82 -24.48
CA LEU A 56 1.68 23.60 -24.05
C LEU A 56 1.06 22.39 -24.75
N GLY A 57 1.34 22.20 -26.04
CA GLY A 57 0.93 21.05 -26.83
C GLY A 57 1.44 19.73 -26.25
N PHE A 58 2.73 19.62 -25.93
CA PHE A 58 3.28 18.43 -25.25
C PHE A 58 2.65 18.19 -23.87
N GLY A 59 2.38 19.25 -23.11
CA GLY A 59 1.62 19.15 -21.86
C GLY A 59 0.19 18.62 -22.10
N GLY A 60 -0.50 19.14 -23.12
CA GLY A 60 -1.85 18.72 -23.52
C GLY A 60 -1.90 17.26 -23.98
N VAL A 61 -0.93 16.83 -24.80
CA VAL A 61 -0.77 15.44 -25.23
C VAL A 61 -0.62 14.52 -24.02
N THR A 62 0.21 14.92 -23.05
CA THR A 62 0.40 14.16 -21.81
C THR A 62 -0.92 13.96 -21.05
N VAL A 63 -1.75 15.01 -20.95
CA VAL A 63 -3.06 14.92 -20.31
C VAL A 63 -4.01 14.02 -21.10
N VAL A 64 -4.15 14.26 -22.42
CA VAL A 64 -5.10 13.53 -23.27
C VAL A 64 -4.73 12.05 -23.35
N PHE A 65 -3.48 11.72 -23.69
CA PHE A 65 -3.03 10.33 -23.77
C PHE A 65 -3.05 9.65 -22.39
N GLY A 66 -2.74 10.38 -21.32
CA GLY A 66 -2.87 9.87 -19.96
C GLY A 66 -4.31 9.53 -19.57
N LEU A 67 -5.28 10.39 -19.91
CA LEU A 67 -6.70 10.13 -19.67
C LEU A 67 -7.20 8.95 -20.50
N VAL A 68 -6.84 8.88 -21.79
CA VAL A 68 -7.18 7.74 -22.66
C VAL A 68 -6.59 6.44 -22.08
N PHE A 69 -5.33 6.44 -21.66
CA PHE A 69 -4.70 5.29 -21.05
C PHE A 69 -5.45 4.83 -19.79
N GLN A 70 -5.83 5.78 -18.93
CA GLN A 70 -6.60 5.49 -17.74
C GLN A 70 -7.96 4.86 -18.08
N LEU A 71 -8.71 5.44 -19.03
CA LEU A 71 -9.99 4.90 -19.47
C LEU A 71 -9.85 3.48 -20.03
N VAL A 72 -8.78 3.22 -20.80
CA VAL A 72 -8.47 1.88 -21.31
C VAL A 72 -8.17 0.91 -20.17
N CYS A 73 -7.35 1.30 -19.18
CA CYS A 73 -7.05 0.45 -18.02
C CYS A 73 -8.31 0.14 -17.19
N ASP A 74 -9.13 1.14 -16.90
CA ASP A 74 -10.26 1.04 -15.98
C ASP A 74 -11.47 0.34 -16.63
N TYR A 75 -11.80 0.68 -17.89
CA TYR A 75 -13.03 0.20 -18.55
C TYR A 75 -12.79 -0.94 -19.52
N LEU A 76 -11.72 -0.89 -20.32
CA LEU A 76 -11.46 -1.92 -21.33
C LEU A 76 -10.75 -3.14 -20.72
N LEU A 77 -9.65 -2.91 -19.99
CA LEU A 77 -8.86 -3.96 -19.35
C LEU A 77 -9.36 -4.33 -17.95
N LYS A 78 -10.24 -3.50 -17.35
CA LYS A 78 -10.84 -3.72 -16.02
C LYS A 78 -9.80 -3.99 -14.94
N ILE A 79 -8.68 -3.27 -14.97
CA ILE A 79 -7.57 -3.43 -14.03
C ILE A 79 -8.02 -2.89 -12.66
N ARG A 80 -8.25 -3.79 -11.71
CA ARG A 80 -8.60 -3.42 -10.33
C ARG A 80 -7.34 -3.09 -9.54
N THR A 81 -7.18 -1.84 -9.15
CA THR A 81 -6.05 -1.38 -8.32
C THR A 81 -6.36 -1.38 -6.83
N ASP A 82 -7.64 -1.39 -6.45
CA ASP A 82 -8.15 -1.29 -5.07
C ASP A 82 -8.02 -2.59 -4.25
N VAL A 83 -7.43 -3.63 -4.84
CA VAL A 83 -7.27 -4.96 -4.25
C VAL A 83 -5.90 -5.14 -3.56
N PRO A 84 -5.80 -5.97 -2.50
CA PRO A 84 -4.52 -6.26 -1.84
C PRO A 84 -3.46 -6.90 -2.74
N SER A 85 -3.87 -7.50 -3.86
CA SER A 85 -2.97 -8.09 -4.86
C SER A 85 -2.34 -7.04 -5.78
N TRP A 86 -2.72 -5.76 -5.67
CA TRP A 86 -2.08 -4.65 -6.36
C TRP A 86 -0.77 -4.31 -5.66
N THR A 87 0.36 -4.59 -6.32
CA THR A 87 1.70 -4.47 -5.73
C THR A 87 2.50 -3.37 -6.41
N LEU A 88 3.59 -2.94 -5.75
CA LEU A 88 4.50 -1.92 -6.29
C LEU A 88 5.01 -2.27 -7.69
N TRP A 89 5.35 -3.54 -7.95
CA TRP A 89 5.77 -3.99 -9.28
C TRP A 89 4.69 -3.79 -10.35
N LYS A 90 3.42 -4.10 -10.05
CA LYS A 90 2.32 -3.90 -11.00
C LYS A 90 2.13 -2.42 -11.32
N TRP A 91 2.24 -1.57 -10.31
CA TRP A 91 2.20 -0.12 -10.49
C TRP A 91 3.37 0.39 -11.35
N LEU A 92 4.59 -0.10 -11.13
CA LEU A 92 5.75 0.24 -11.96
C LEU A 92 5.56 -0.17 -13.42
N VAL A 93 5.06 -1.39 -13.67
CA VAL A 93 4.74 -1.84 -15.04
C VAL A 93 3.71 -0.93 -15.69
N GLN A 94 2.65 -0.56 -14.97
CA GLN A 94 1.64 0.36 -15.48
C GLN A 94 2.22 1.75 -15.78
N ALA A 95 3.12 2.25 -14.93
CA ALA A 95 3.80 3.53 -15.13
C ALA A 95 4.73 3.49 -16.37
N CYS A 96 5.45 2.38 -16.59
CA CYS A 96 6.25 2.19 -17.79
C CYS A 96 5.39 2.15 -19.05
N LEU A 97 4.27 1.43 -19.04
CA LEU A 97 3.34 1.39 -20.16
C LEU A 97 2.73 2.77 -20.47
N LEU A 98 2.40 3.53 -19.42
CA LEU A 98 1.94 4.91 -19.57
C LEU A 98 3.00 5.79 -20.25
N LEU A 99 4.28 5.70 -19.85
CA LEU A 99 5.35 6.48 -20.48
C LEU A 99 5.53 6.15 -21.96
N LEU A 100 5.46 4.86 -22.32
CA LEU A 100 5.54 4.42 -23.70
C LEU A 100 4.34 4.95 -24.51
N TRP A 101 3.15 4.90 -23.93
CA TRP A 101 1.92 5.40 -24.56
C TRP A 101 1.94 6.92 -24.76
N VAL A 102 2.35 7.69 -23.75
CA VAL A 102 2.50 9.15 -23.86
C VAL A 102 3.63 9.50 -24.82
N GLY A 103 4.73 8.74 -24.83
CA GLY A 103 5.83 8.97 -25.77
C GLY A 103 5.44 8.73 -27.22
N LEU A 104 4.57 7.74 -27.48
CA LEU A 104 3.93 7.58 -28.79
C LEU A 104 3.06 8.80 -29.14
N GLY A 105 2.26 9.30 -28.20
CA GLY A 105 1.47 10.51 -28.40
C GLY A 105 2.33 11.74 -28.71
N ASN A 106 3.44 11.92 -28.00
CA ASN A 106 4.39 13.01 -28.22
C ASN A 106 5.04 12.91 -29.61
N TYR A 107 5.33 11.68 -30.06
CA TYR A 107 5.87 11.45 -31.40
C TYR A 107 4.85 11.78 -32.50
N LEU A 108 3.60 11.35 -32.35
CA LEU A 108 2.51 11.70 -33.26
C LEU A 108 2.29 13.22 -33.33
N PHE A 109 2.34 13.89 -32.17
CA PHE A 109 2.25 15.34 -32.10
C PHE A 109 3.41 16.02 -32.82
N MET A 110 4.64 15.52 -32.65
CA MET A 110 5.82 16.04 -33.34
C MET A 110 5.69 15.91 -34.86
N ILE A 111 5.23 14.76 -35.38
CA ILE A 111 4.94 14.57 -36.80
C ILE A 111 3.91 15.60 -37.28
N LEU A 112 2.83 15.78 -36.52
CA LEU A 112 1.73 16.69 -36.89
C LEU A 112 2.17 18.15 -36.99
N ILE A 113 3.06 18.62 -36.12
CA ILE A 113 3.49 20.04 -36.09
C ILE A 113 4.66 20.35 -37.03
N SER A 114 5.43 19.33 -37.44
CA SER A 114 6.65 19.52 -38.24
C SER A 114 6.54 18.98 -39.66
N ASP A 115 5.37 18.45 -40.06
CA ASP A 115 5.12 17.75 -41.32
C ASP A 115 6.18 16.68 -41.63
N ALA A 116 6.75 16.08 -40.58
CA ALA A 116 7.83 15.12 -40.71
C ALA A 116 7.32 13.74 -41.13
N THR A 117 8.10 13.04 -41.96
CA THR A 117 7.83 11.64 -42.29
C THR A 117 8.12 10.72 -41.10
N TRP A 118 7.39 9.60 -41.03
CA TRP A 118 7.63 8.58 -40.01
C TRP A 118 9.06 7.99 -40.12
N LYS A 119 9.83 8.07 -39.04
CA LYS A 119 11.17 7.50 -38.92
C LYS A 119 11.33 6.80 -37.56
N GLY A 120 11.73 5.52 -37.57
CA GLY A 120 11.87 4.72 -36.36
C GLY A 120 12.88 5.30 -35.35
N GLU A 121 13.97 5.89 -35.83
CA GLU A 121 14.97 6.55 -34.98
C GLU A 121 14.38 7.74 -34.21
N SER A 122 13.58 8.58 -34.89
CA SER A 122 12.90 9.70 -34.25
C SER A 122 11.89 9.24 -33.18
N LEU A 123 11.22 8.10 -33.39
CA LEU A 123 10.34 7.51 -32.39
C LEU A 123 11.13 7.07 -31.15
N ILE A 124 12.25 6.37 -31.33
CA ILE A 124 13.10 5.92 -30.20
C ILE A 124 13.62 7.14 -29.41
N ASN A 125 14.11 8.16 -30.09
CA ASN A 125 14.56 9.40 -29.46
C ASN A 125 13.43 10.10 -28.68
N MET A 126 12.21 10.12 -29.24
CA MET A 126 11.06 10.69 -28.54
C MET A 126 10.66 9.89 -27.30
N LEU A 127 10.72 8.55 -27.36
CA LEU A 127 10.46 7.69 -26.21
C LEU A 127 11.48 7.94 -25.10
N ILE A 128 12.78 8.00 -25.44
CA ILE A 128 13.85 8.30 -24.47
C ILE A 128 13.62 9.67 -23.83
N ASN A 129 13.36 10.72 -24.62
CA ASN A 129 13.12 12.06 -24.08
C ASN A 129 11.88 12.10 -23.18
N THR A 130 10.80 11.40 -23.57
CA THR A 130 9.58 11.32 -22.76
C THR A 130 9.83 10.59 -21.44
N ILE A 131 10.63 9.51 -21.44
CA ILE A 131 11.00 8.81 -20.22
C ILE A 131 11.84 9.72 -19.32
N VAL A 132 12.86 10.40 -19.85
CA VAL A 132 13.73 11.30 -19.06
C VAL A 132 12.91 12.38 -18.35
N VAL A 133 11.98 13.03 -19.05
CA VAL A 133 11.11 14.06 -18.46
C VAL A 133 10.05 13.45 -17.55
N GLY A 134 9.45 12.33 -17.95
CA GLY A 134 8.31 11.70 -17.29
C GLY A 134 8.63 10.89 -16.04
N VAL A 135 9.87 10.44 -15.86
CA VAL A 135 10.32 9.70 -14.67
C VAL A 135 10.12 10.54 -13.40
N PHE A 136 10.43 11.84 -13.45
CA PHE A 136 10.33 12.69 -12.27
C PHE A 136 8.87 12.82 -11.76
N PRO A 137 7.87 13.19 -12.58
CA PRO A 137 6.48 13.20 -12.15
C PRO A 137 5.95 11.85 -11.67
N ILE A 138 6.40 10.74 -12.26
CA ILE A 138 5.98 9.40 -11.87
C ILE A 138 6.51 9.04 -10.48
N VAL A 139 7.80 9.25 -10.22
CA VAL A 139 8.40 9.00 -8.91
C VAL A 139 7.73 9.88 -7.86
N PHE A 140 7.53 11.16 -8.16
CA PHE A 140 6.86 12.10 -7.27
C PHE A 140 5.41 11.67 -6.96
N SER A 141 4.65 11.24 -7.98
CA SER A 141 3.30 10.70 -7.82
C SER A 141 3.28 9.47 -6.91
N GLY A 142 4.21 8.53 -7.12
CA GLY A 142 4.36 7.34 -6.27
C GLY A 142 4.60 7.69 -4.79
N LEU A 143 5.50 8.64 -4.52
CA LEU A 143 5.76 9.14 -3.17
C LEU A 143 4.53 9.80 -2.55
N MET A 144 3.82 10.66 -3.30
CA MET A 144 2.60 11.32 -2.83
C MET A 144 1.49 10.33 -2.48
N ILE A 145 1.30 9.29 -3.28
CA ILE A 145 0.35 8.21 -3.01
C ILE A 145 0.71 7.49 -1.70
N GLN A 146 2.00 7.20 -1.50
CA GLN A 146 2.49 6.52 -0.30
C GLN A 146 2.33 7.39 0.95
N MET A 147 2.69 8.67 0.89
CA MET A 147 2.55 9.62 1.99
C MET A 147 1.09 9.82 2.39
N ARG A 148 0.17 9.94 1.43
CA ARG A 148 -1.27 10.02 1.71
C ARG A 148 -1.79 8.78 2.43
N SER A 149 -1.35 7.59 2.02
CA SER A 149 -1.73 6.33 2.67
C SER A 149 -1.21 6.24 4.11
N ILE A 150 0.05 6.63 4.33
CA ILE A 150 0.64 6.69 5.67
C ILE A 150 -0.17 7.63 6.55
N LYS A 151 -0.40 8.87 6.10
CA LYS A 151 -1.15 9.88 6.86
C LYS A 151 -2.56 9.38 7.21
N LYS A 152 -3.29 8.82 6.24
CA LYS A 152 -4.63 8.26 6.46
C LYS A 152 -4.62 7.16 7.53
N ASN A 153 -3.69 6.22 7.44
CA ASN A 153 -3.61 5.11 8.38
C ASN A 153 -3.11 5.56 9.76
N GLN A 154 -2.24 6.58 9.85
CA GLN A 154 -1.82 7.18 11.12
C GLN A 154 -2.98 7.90 11.80
N THR A 155 -3.78 8.67 11.06
CA THR A 155 -4.99 9.29 11.61
C THR A 155 -5.99 8.24 12.09
N LEU A 156 -6.16 7.15 11.33
CA LEU A 156 -6.99 6.03 11.76
C LEU A 156 -6.46 5.37 13.04
N ALA A 157 -5.15 5.14 13.14
CA ALA A 157 -4.52 4.61 14.35
C ALA A 157 -4.77 5.52 15.56
N GLY A 158 -4.58 6.84 15.41
CA GLY A 158 -4.82 7.81 16.48
C GLY A 158 -6.30 7.95 16.90
N SER A 159 -7.24 7.59 16.01
CA SER A 159 -8.67 7.57 16.34
C SER A 159 -9.10 6.35 17.17
N ILE A 160 -8.28 5.30 17.20
CA ILE A 160 -8.51 4.11 18.02
C ILE A 160 -7.91 4.40 19.39
N LYS A 161 -8.75 4.84 20.33
CA LYS A 161 -8.33 5.08 21.71
C LYS A 161 -8.13 3.72 22.39
N SER A 162 -6.92 3.41 22.82
CA SER A 162 -6.72 2.36 23.81
C SER A 162 -7.10 2.95 25.16
N LYS A 163 -8.26 2.60 25.72
CA LYS A 163 -8.42 2.77 27.16
C LYS A 163 -7.36 1.91 27.83
N LYS A 164 -6.50 2.50 28.65
CA LYS A 164 -5.74 1.73 29.64
C LYS A 164 -6.80 1.24 30.63
N GLN A 165 -7.17 -0.04 30.56
CA GLN A 165 -7.90 -0.66 31.65
C GLN A 165 -6.98 -0.67 32.87
N ASP A 166 -7.45 -0.12 33.99
CA ASP A 166 -6.85 -0.35 35.30
C ASP A 166 -6.91 -1.86 35.62
N PRO A 167 -5.97 -2.41 36.40
CA PRO A 167 -5.85 -3.85 36.64
C PRO A 167 -6.98 -4.47 37.49
N SER A 168 -8.12 -3.81 37.65
CA SER A 168 -9.21 -4.29 38.49
C SER A 168 -10.25 -5.02 37.63
N ASP A 169 -10.54 -6.26 38.02
CA ASP A 169 -11.59 -7.16 37.48
C ASP A 169 -11.25 -7.94 36.21
N THR A 170 -10.14 -8.70 36.24
CA THR A 170 -10.05 -9.91 35.39
C THR A 170 -10.50 -11.10 36.22
N LEU A 171 -11.74 -11.55 35.99
CA LEU A 171 -12.11 -12.93 36.27
C LEU A 171 -11.05 -13.81 35.60
N SER A 172 -10.30 -14.59 36.38
CA SER A 172 -9.27 -15.51 35.90
C SER A 172 -9.90 -16.55 34.98
N SER A 173 -10.05 -16.21 33.71
CA SER A 173 -10.54 -17.12 32.69
C SER A 173 -9.34 -17.90 32.14
N HIS A 174 -9.41 -19.22 32.23
CA HIS A 174 -8.40 -20.10 31.67
C HIS A 174 -8.78 -20.42 30.22
N LEU A 175 -7.89 -20.13 29.28
CA LEU A 175 -7.98 -20.63 27.92
C LEU A 175 -7.63 -22.12 27.91
N LEU A 176 -8.61 -22.92 27.49
CA LEU A 176 -8.46 -24.35 27.29
C LEU A 176 -8.28 -24.62 25.80
N ILE A 177 -7.03 -24.88 25.39
CA ILE A 177 -6.73 -25.24 24.01
C ILE A 177 -6.67 -26.76 23.92
N ASN A 178 -7.70 -27.34 23.30
CA ASN A 178 -7.85 -28.78 23.20
C ASN A 178 -7.16 -29.34 21.94
N GLN A 179 -6.06 -30.07 22.13
CA GLN A 179 -5.26 -30.62 21.02
C GLN A 179 -5.80 -31.96 20.47
N GLY A 180 -6.99 -32.41 20.90
CA GLY A 180 -7.67 -33.60 20.35
C GLY A 180 -7.08 -34.95 20.82
N SER A 181 -5.84 -35.00 21.29
CA SER A 181 -5.25 -36.19 21.92
C SER A 181 -4.48 -35.81 23.19
N SER A 182 -5.14 -35.93 24.34
CA SER A 182 -4.56 -36.04 25.70
C SER A 182 -3.77 -34.86 26.29
N ALA A 183 -3.43 -33.82 25.53
CA ALA A 183 -2.72 -32.64 26.03
C ALA A 183 -3.62 -31.39 25.95
N GLU A 184 -4.26 -31.03 27.07
CA GLU A 184 -4.87 -29.71 27.24
C GLU A 184 -3.77 -28.68 27.54
N LEU A 185 -3.64 -27.67 26.69
CA LEU A 185 -2.83 -26.51 27.04
C LEU A 185 -3.73 -25.52 27.77
N ARG A 186 -3.52 -25.38 29.08
CA ARG A 186 -4.19 -24.39 29.92
C ARG A 186 -3.33 -23.14 29.99
N LEU A 187 -3.85 -22.02 29.50
CA LEU A 187 -3.19 -20.72 29.58
C LEU A 187 -4.08 -19.76 30.35
N ASP A 188 -3.47 -18.90 31.15
CA ASP A 188 -4.17 -17.75 31.69
C ASP A 188 -4.45 -16.73 30.58
N GLU A 189 -5.67 -16.19 30.51
CA GLU A 189 -6.02 -15.14 29.54
C GLU A 189 -5.11 -13.92 29.67
N GLY A 190 -4.82 -13.52 30.92
CA GLY A 190 -3.87 -12.47 31.24
C GLY A 190 -2.43 -12.81 30.85
N GLY A 191 -2.10 -14.10 30.72
CA GLY A 191 -0.82 -14.59 30.24
C GLY A 191 -0.69 -14.60 28.71
N PHE A 192 -1.77 -14.58 27.95
CA PHE A 192 -1.73 -14.66 26.48
C PHE A 192 -1.39 -13.30 25.84
N PHE A 193 -0.46 -13.28 24.88
CA PHE A 193 -0.05 -12.06 24.16
C PHE A 193 -0.59 -12.06 22.73
N PHE A 194 -0.15 -13.02 21.92
CA PHE A 194 -0.62 -13.19 20.55
C PHE A 194 -0.33 -14.60 20.05
N ALA A 195 -0.97 -14.96 18.94
CA ALA A 195 -0.68 -16.19 18.22
C ALA A 195 -0.52 -15.91 16.73
N GLU A 196 0.42 -16.60 16.08
CA GLU A 196 0.71 -16.48 14.65
C GLU A 196 0.53 -17.83 13.93
N ALA A 197 -0.02 -17.78 12.72
CA ALA A 197 -0.17 -18.97 11.87
C ALA A 197 1.17 -19.38 11.25
N MET A 198 1.54 -20.65 11.41
CA MET A 198 2.73 -21.28 10.83
C MET A 198 2.31 -22.54 10.04
N GLN A 199 1.77 -22.34 8.83
CA GLN A 199 1.23 -23.42 7.99
C GLN A 199 0.15 -24.23 8.72
N ASN A 200 0.47 -25.45 9.18
CA ASN A 200 -0.42 -26.36 9.93
C ASN A 200 -0.23 -26.28 11.45
N TYR A 201 0.52 -25.28 11.90
CA TYR A 201 0.83 -25.02 13.29
C TYR A 201 0.40 -23.60 13.67
N VAL A 202 0.24 -23.38 14.96
CA VAL A 202 0.09 -22.05 15.55
C VAL A 202 1.21 -21.87 16.56
N ALA A 203 1.92 -20.75 16.46
CA ALA A 203 2.86 -20.31 17.48
C ALA A 203 2.14 -19.37 18.44
N ILE A 204 2.02 -19.79 19.69
CA ILE A 204 1.39 -19.02 20.76
C ILE A 204 2.49 -18.36 21.58
N HIS A 205 2.36 -17.05 21.76
CA HIS A 205 3.23 -16.24 22.59
C HIS A 205 2.49 -15.90 23.88
N TYR A 206 3.04 -16.32 25.01
CA TYR A 206 2.44 -16.16 26.33
C TYR A 206 3.52 -15.88 27.37
N ASN A 207 3.10 -15.37 28.52
CA ASN A 207 3.98 -15.15 29.66
C ASN A 207 4.15 -16.46 30.43
N GLU A 208 5.40 -16.90 30.57
CA GLU A 208 5.80 -18.01 31.43
C GLU A 208 6.87 -17.50 32.40
N ALA A 209 6.58 -17.55 33.71
CA ALA A 209 7.50 -17.08 34.76
C ALA A 209 8.05 -15.65 34.59
N GLY A 210 7.30 -14.74 33.94
CA GLY A 210 7.69 -13.35 33.72
C GLY A 210 8.36 -13.10 32.36
N GLU A 211 8.68 -14.15 31.61
CA GLU A 211 9.30 -14.07 30.29
C GLU A 211 8.30 -14.38 29.17
N LEU A 212 8.43 -13.66 28.05
CA LEU A 212 7.64 -13.91 26.86
C LEU A 212 8.13 -15.18 26.15
N THR A 213 7.40 -16.27 26.34
CA THR A 213 7.74 -17.60 25.81
C THR A 213 6.88 -17.93 24.59
N LYS A 214 7.46 -18.69 23.65
CA LYS A 214 6.80 -19.15 22.43
C LYS A 214 6.61 -20.66 22.47
N LYS A 215 5.38 -21.13 22.24
CA LYS A 215 5.05 -22.56 22.07
C LYS A 215 4.38 -22.80 20.74
N VAL A 216 4.87 -23.79 20.00
CA VAL A 216 4.31 -24.18 18.70
C VAL A 216 3.47 -25.43 18.88
N ILE A 217 2.20 -25.37 18.47
CA ILE A 217 1.26 -26.48 18.57
C ILE A 217 0.65 -26.77 17.20
N ARG A 218 0.34 -28.04 16.91
CA ARG A 218 -0.35 -28.42 15.67
C ARG A 218 -1.82 -28.03 15.79
N TYR A 219 -2.13 -26.83 15.32
CA TYR A 219 -3.44 -26.21 15.49
C TYR A 219 -3.75 -25.26 14.33
N THR A 220 -4.97 -24.72 14.30
CA THR A 220 -5.34 -23.68 13.33
C THR A 220 -5.80 -22.43 14.08
N LEU A 221 -5.58 -21.25 13.49
CA LEU A 221 -6.08 -20.01 14.10
C LEU A 221 -7.61 -20.00 14.20
N SER A 222 -8.33 -20.63 13.28
CA SER A 222 -9.80 -20.68 13.38
C SER A 222 -10.27 -21.52 14.57
N LYS A 223 -9.57 -22.61 14.90
CA LYS A 223 -9.89 -23.37 16.12
C LYS A 223 -9.53 -22.58 17.37
N LEU A 224 -8.35 -21.93 17.38
CA LEU A 224 -7.94 -21.09 18.50
C LEU A 224 -8.89 -19.92 18.72
N GLU A 225 -9.39 -19.31 17.64
CA GLU A 225 -10.40 -18.27 17.71
C GLU A 225 -11.68 -18.75 18.38
N SER A 226 -12.15 -19.97 18.06
CA SER A 226 -13.30 -20.58 18.73
C SER A 226 -13.03 -20.90 20.21
N ASP A 227 -11.83 -21.37 20.56
CA ASP A 227 -11.45 -21.60 21.96
C ASP A 227 -11.34 -20.28 22.77
N CYS A 228 -11.12 -19.16 22.08
CA CYS A 228 -11.08 -17.82 22.67
C CYS A 228 -12.46 -17.15 22.74
N GLU A 229 -13.54 -17.78 22.29
CA GLU A 229 -14.88 -17.20 22.36
C GLU A 229 -15.27 -16.86 23.81
N GLY A 230 -15.70 -15.62 24.04
CA GLY A 230 -16.03 -15.12 25.38
C GLY A 230 -14.85 -14.50 26.15
N THR A 231 -13.63 -14.53 25.60
CA THR A 231 -12.47 -13.81 26.15
C THR A 231 -12.28 -12.43 25.50
N THR A 232 -11.33 -11.64 26.01
CA THR A 232 -10.87 -10.40 25.39
C THR A 232 -9.99 -10.63 24.15
N ILE A 233 -9.57 -11.87 23.89
CA ILE A 233 -8.66 -12.21 22.79
C ILE A 233 -9.41 -12.16 21.46
N ILE A 234 -8.85 -11.45 20.48
CA ILE A 234 -9.49 -11.24 19.18
C ILE A 234 -8.58 -11.63 18.02
N ARG A 235 -9.20 -12.03 16.92
CA ARG A 235 -8.53 -12.11 15.63
C ARG A 235 -8.38 -10.71 15.04
N CYS A 236 -7.15 -10.35 14.66
CA CYS A 236 -6.84 -9.04 14.06
C CYS A 236 -6.34 -9.16 12.61
N HIS A 237 -5.96 -10.37 12.19
CA HIS A 237 -5.48 -10.66 10.84
C HIS A 237 -5.75 -12.12 10.48
N ARG A 238 -5.71 -12.46 9.19
CA ARG A 238 -5.88 -13.86 8.76
C ARG A 238 -4.85 -14.81 9.39
N SER A 239 -3.68 -14.26 9.73
CA SER A 239 -2.52 -14.98 10.28
C SER A 239 -2.21 -14.60 11.74
N TYR A 240 -3.03 -13.77 12.41
CA TYR A 240 -2.77 -13.36 13.79
C TYR A 240 -4.02 -13.25 14.66
N ILE A 241 -3.89 -13.69 15.90
CA ILE A 241 -4.81 -13.47 17.03
C ILE A 241 -4.02 -12.72 18.11
N VAL A 242 -4.64 -11.79 18.82
CA VAL A 242 -3.97 -10.89 19.78
C VAL A 242 -4.84 -10.68 21.01
N ASN A 243 -4.22 -10.55 22.18
CA ASN A 243 -4.87 -9.98 23.36
C ASN A 243 -4.75 -8.44 23.31
N PRO A 244 -5.87 -7.69 23.17
CA PRO A 244 -5.86 -6.23 23.13
C PRO A 244 -5.21 -5.57 24.35
N GLN A 245 -5.29 -6.20 25.54
CA GLN A 245 -4.70 -5.68 26.77
C GLN A 245 -3.15 -5.70 26.77
N LYS A 246 -2.55 -6.49 25.86
CA LYS A 246 -1.10 -6.57 25.66
C LYS A 246 -0.59 -5.62 24.57
N ILE A 247 -1.46 -4.88 23.91
CA ILE A 247 -1.07 -3.87 22.93
C ILE A 247 -0.40 -2.69 23.67
N GLU A 248 0.81 -2.34 23.24
CA GLU A 248 1.56 -1.18 23.69
C GLU A 248 1.16 0.07 22.90
N SER A 249 1.08 -0.06 21.57
CA SER A 249 0.67 1.04 20.69
C SER A 249 0.11 0.54 19.37
N ILE A 250 -0.68 1.40 18.72
CA ILE A 250 -1.23 1.19 17.38
C ILE A 250 -0.62 2.24 16.46
N SER A 251 -0.06 1.81 15.34
CA SER A 251 0.53 2.69 14.33
C SER A 251 -0.04 2.43 12.96
N GLY A 252 -0.05 3.45 12.11
CA GLY A 252 -0.43 3.34 10.70
C GLY A 252 0.77 3.50 9.79
N ASN A 253 0.84 2.71 8.72
CA ASN A 253 1.83 2.85 7.66
C ASN A 253 1.18 2.82 6.27
N ALA A 254 1.96 2.78 5.19
CA ALA A 254 1.40 2.80 3.83
C ALA A 254 0.50 1.60 3.48
N GLN A 255 0.58 0.50 4.23
CA GLN A 255 -0.10 -0.78 3.97
C GLN A 255 -1.32 -1.02 4.88
N GLY A 256 -1.40 -0.35 6.02
CA GLY A 256 -2.52 -0.47 6.95
C GLY A 256 -2.12 -0.14 8.38
N LEU A 257 -2.86 -0.70 9.34
CA LEU A 257 -2.56 -0.59 10.76
C LEU A 257 -1.62 -1.70 11.21
N LYS A 258 -0.82 -1.40 12.24
CA LYS A 258 0.08 -2.31 12.91
C LYS A 258 -0.02 -2.14 14.42
N LEU A 259 0.08 -3.26 15.13
CA LEU A 259 0.09 -3.32 16.59
C LEU A 259 1.51 -3.57 17.06
N LYS A 260 1.96 -2.80 18.05
CA LYS A 260 3.15 -3.09 18.84
C LYS A 260 2.70 -3.77 20.13
N ILE A 261 3.27 -4.93 20.44
CA ILE A 261 2.93 -5.71 21.64
C ILE A 261 3.97 -5.44 22.72
N LYS A 262 3.53 -5.35 23.98
CA LYS A 262 4.43 -5.19 25.14
C LYS A 262 5.50 -6.29 25.14
N ASN A 263 6.74 -5.91 25.46
CA ASN A 263 7.89 -6.83 25.56
C ASN A 263 8.15 -7.67 24.29
N CYS A 264 7.73 -7.17 23.12
CA CYS A 264 7.95 -7.84 21.85
C CYS A 264 8.32 -6.84 20.76
N GLU A 265 9.36 -7.15 19.98
CA GLU A 265 9.76 -6.33 18.82
C GLU A 265 8.90 -6.59 17.57
N VAL A 266 8.09 -7.64 17.57
CA VAL A 266 7.28 -8.02 16.40
C VAL A 266 6.09 -7.08 16.26
N GLU A 267 6.01 -6.42 15.09
CA GLU A 267 4.84 -5.65 14.71
C GLU A 267 3.78 -6.55 14.04
N ILE A 268 2.57 -6.59 14.61
CA ILE A 268 1.46 -7.41 14.12
C ILE A 268 0.58 -6.58 13.16
N PRO A 269 0.41 -6.98 11.89
CA PRO A 269 -0.46 -6.26 10.97
C PRO A 269 -1.93 -6.47 11.33
N VAL A 270 -2.78 -5.47 11.05
CA VAL A 270 -4.24 -5.58 11.18
C VAL A 270 -4.88 -5.53 9.80
N SER A 271 -5.69 -6.52 9.50
CA SER A 271 -6.47 -6.57 8.25
C SER A 271 -7.62 -5.56 8.31
N ARG A 272 -7.94 -4.91 7.18
CA ARG A 272 -9.02 -3.90 7.09
C ARG A 272 -10.37 -4.40 7.64
N SER A 273 -10.69 -5.67 7.39
CA SER A 273 -11.94 -6.31 7.86
C SER A 273 -12.01 -6.47 9.39
N PHE A 274 -10.88 -6.50 10.09
CA PHE A 274 -10.82 -6.67 11.54
C PHE A 274 -10.62 -5.35 12.30
N ILE A 275 -10.48 -4.22 11.60
CA ILE A 275 -10.41 -2.89 12.24
C ILE A 275 -11.66 -2.59 13.09
N PRO A 276 -12.90 -2.89 12.65
CA PRO A 276 -14.08 -2.71 13.50
C PRO A 276 -14.03 -3.56 14.77
N THR A 277 -13.61 -4.82 14.67
CA THR A 277 -13.45 -5.74 15.81
C THR A 277 -12.41 -5.22 16.80
N LEU A 278 -11.26 -4.79 16.30
CA LEU A 278 -10.20 -4.18 17.11
C LEU A 278 -10.70 -2.94 17.84
N LYS A 279 -11.41 -2.05 17.15
CA LYS A 279 -11.97 -0.84 17.75
C LYS A 279 -12.95 -1.18 18.88
N LYS A 280 -13.89 -2.10 18.63
CA LYS A 280 -14.85 -2.57 19.63
C LYS A 280 -14.19 -3.20 20.86
N SER A 281 -13.05 -3.88 20.70
CA SER A 281 -12.34 -4.50 21.82
C SER A 281 -11.55 -3.52 22.70
N LEU A 282 -11.35 -2.28 22.24
CA LEU A 282 -10.57 -1.24 22.93
C LEU A 282 -11.44 -0.11 23.49
N ASP A 283 -12.71 -0.02 23.07
CA ASP A 283 -13.70 0.96 23.51
C ASP A 283 -14.35 0.58 24.87
#